data_AF-A0A6P1DX38-F1
#
_entry.id   AF-A0A6P1DX38-F1
#
_cell.length_a   1.000
_cell.length_b   1.000
_cell.length_c   1.000
_cell.angle_alpha   90.00
_cell.angle_beta   90.00
_cell.angle_gamma   90.00
#
_symmetry.space_group_name_H-M   'P 1'
#
loop_
_entity.id
_entity.type
_entity.pdbx_description
1 polymer ?
#
loop_
_entity_poly.entity_id
_entity_poly.type
_entity_poly.pdbx_seq_one_letter_code
_entity_poly.pdbx_strand_id
1 'polypeptide(L)'
;MESSVSDRRTQVRIGIQIPVQVKFPGCDEPVSAISQDISWGGALLLISEPLPKQAGPLKVIFPWKRDERITAHAQLLRARPLQGGDYLIAVRFISLSPRSQSRLERLLKMLSASDETIELDGSSGLVRELEVTVSDADELRHMLRQIANGRHTVTVFDAYEPGQSISLSITGTRDLPGIRLRARVVEVRESRTRVFDWTDLYTLVLEFEHPRKAIRAFVKMLIDQLPEANSHTEGQAELPDWIRSLPLAKPTKADMARGAGNGGEPCALERDFPDALTRLIAGWGDPEAFEIMFRDLVLGDQGQPGGWPTDAWVELELLQNIHDDAYGMSANRNIILKGGRTI
;
A
#
# COMPACT_ATOMS: atom_id res chain seq x y z
N MET A 1 5.76 31.22 30.38
CA MET A 1 5.90 31.44 28.93
C MET A 1 6.54 30.20 28.35
N GLU A 2 5.75 29.41 27.62
CA GLU A 2 6.15 28.67 26.42
C GLU A 2 4.91 27.89 25.98
N SER A 3 4.12 28.50 25.09
CA SER A 3 3.03 27.83 24.41
C SER A 3 3.64 26.66 23.63
N SER A 4 3.23 25.43 23.95
CA SER A 4 3.53 24.25 23.15
C SER A 4 3.08 24.52 21.72
N VAL A 5 4.06 24.75 20.84
CA VAL A 5 3.82 24.80 19.39
C VAL A 5 3.29 23.42 19.06
N SER A 6 1.99 23.33 18.77
CA SER A 6 1.36 22.09 18.34
C SER A 6 2.21 21.47 17.23
N ASP A 7 2.54 20.19 17.39
CA ASP A 7 3.41 19.50 16.44
C ASP A 7 2.72 19.41 15.08
N ARG A 8 3.01 20.36 14.19
CA ARG A 8 2.45 20.44 12.83
C ARG A 8 3.03 19.38 11.88
N ARG A 9 3.76 18.39 12.41
CA ARG A 9 4.47 17.38 11.62
C ARG A 9 3.53 16.23 11.32
N THR A 10 3.39 15.90 10.04
CA THR A 10 2.53 14.82 9.55
C THR A 10 3.29 13.50 9.36
N GLN A 11 4.56 13.41 9.79
CA GLN A 11 5.47 12.29 9.52
C GLN A 11 6.38 12.01 10.71
N VAL A 12 6.54 10.74 11.04
CA VAL A 12 7.42 10.25 12.11
C VAL A 12 8.88 10.52 11.73
N ARG A 13 9.66 11.03 12.68
CA ARG A 13 11.13 11.21 12.56
C ARG A 13 11.83 10.20 13.45
N ILE A 14 12.82 9.54 12.89
CA ILE A 14 13.64 8.56 13.60
C ILE A 14 15.01 9.20 13.82
N GLY A 15 15.40 9.34 15.09
CA GLY A 15 16.72 9.87 15.46
C GLY A 15 17.79 8.84 15.14
N ILE A 16 18.77 9.21 14.32
CA ILE A 16 19.87 8.33 13.91
C ILE A 16 21.14 9.12 13.70
N GLN A 17 22.29 8.46 13.71
CA GLN A 17 23.56 9.05 13.30
C GLN A 17 24.18 8.19 12.21
N ILE A 18 23.88 8.53 10.95
CA ILE A 18 24.42 7.81 9.79
C ILE A 18 25.19 8.77 8.88
N PRO A 19 26.36 8.37 8.37
CA PRO A 19 27.07 9.16 7.38
C PRO A 19 26.28 9.16 6.07
N VAL A 20 26.15 10.35 5.49
CA VAL A 20 25.47 10.59 4.22
C VAL A 20 26.30 11.52 3.35
N GLN A 21 26.02 11.49 2.06
CA GLN A 21 26.63 12.39 1.08
C GLN A 21 25.59 13.41 0.61
N VAL A 22 25.99 14.67 0.52
CA VAL A 22 25.16 15.78 0.08
C VAL A 22 25.79 16.43 -1.14
N LYS A 23 25.14 16.34 -2.30
CA LYS A 23 25.57 17.02 -3.51
C LYS A 23 24.75 18.30 -3.70
N PHE A 24 25.40 19.44 -3.49
CA PHE A 24 24.82 20.75 -3.74
C PHE A 24 24.76 21.07 -5.24
N PRO A 25 23.81 21.93 -5.67
CA PRO A 25 23.81 22.43 -7.04
C PRO A 25 25.14 23.12 -7.35
N GLY A 26 25.67 22.90 -8.56
CA GLY A 26 26.92 23.51 -9.01
C GLY A 26 28.21 22.94 -8.42
N CYS A 27 28.12 22.00 -7.47
CA CYS A 27 29.29 21.30 -6.91
C CYS A 27 29.49 19.95 -7.61
N ASP A 28 30.72 19.69 -8.08
CA ASP A 28 31.05 18.41 -8.73
C ASP A 28 31.12 17.27 -7.71
N GLU A 29 31.75 17.52 -6.57
CA GLU A 29 31.92 16.53 -5.50
C GLU A 29 30.83 16.64 -4.43
N PRO A 30 30.35 15.50 -3.90
CA PRO A 30 29.45 15.49 -2.75
C PRO A 30 30.20 15.80 -1.46
N VAL A 31 29.57 16.61 -0.62
CA VAL A 31 30.02 16.94 0.74
C VAL A 31 29.61 15.83 1.70
N SER A 32 30.46 15.51 2.68
CA SER A 32 30.12 14.55 3.73
C SER A 32 29.27 15.20 4.82
N ALA A 33 28.27 14.48 5.30
CA ALA A 33 27.36 14.94 6.35
C ALA A 33 26.96 13.78 7.26
N ILE A 34 26.43 14.10 8.44
CA ILE A 34 25.81 13.12 9.34
C ILE A 34 24.32 13.42 9.43
N SER A 35 23.47 12.46 9.03
CA SER A 35 22.03 12.55 9.32
C SER A 35 21.83 12.41 10.81
N GLN A 36 21.13 13.36 11.43
CA GLN A 36 20.75 13.41 12.85
C GLN A 36 19.33 12.86 13.06
N ASP A 37 18.46 13.07 12.07
CA ASP A 37 17.16 12.42 11.99
C ASP A 37 16.84 12.10 10.52
N ILE A 38 15.91 11.17 10.32
CA ILE A 38 15.33 10.88 9.02
C ILE A 38 13.83 10.62 9.16
N SER A 39 13.05 11.04 8.18
CA SER A 39 11.64 10.68 8.03
C SER A 39 11.36 10.23 6.60
N TRP A 40 10.11 9.82 6.35
CA TRP A 40 9.67 9.51 5.01
C TRP A 40 9.79 10.71 4.05
N GLY A 41 9.67 11.95 4.53
CA GLY A 41 9.68 13.16 3.70
C GLY A 41 10.86 14.10 3.89
N GLY A 42 11.84 13.80 4.73
CA GLY A 42 13.00 14.66 4.91
C GLY A 42 14.05 14.12 5.88
N ALA A 43 15.04 14.96 6.15
CA ALA A 43 16.10 14.66 7.11
C ALA A 43 16.67 15.94 7.71
N LEU A 44 17.29 15.79 8.88
CA LEU A 44 18.13 16.80 9.51
C LEU A 44 19.59 16.35 9.38
N LEU A 45 20.44 17.19 8.80
CA LEU A 45 21.84 16.85 8.49
C LEU A 45 22.78 17.82 9.21
N LEU A 46 23.86 17.29 9.77
CA LEU A 46 25.00 18.04 10.27
C LEU A 46 26.10 18.02 9.20
N ILE A 47 26.58 19.20 8.81
CA ILE A 47 27.60 19.39 7.79
C ILE A 47 28.75 20.21 8.39
N SER A 48 29.98 19.73 8.28
CA SER A 48 31.17 20.43 8.80
C SER A 48 31.86 21.35 7.81
N GLU A 49 31.30 21.45 6.60
CA GLU A 49 31.76 22.33 5.55
C GLU A 49 30.83 23.56 5.39
N PRO A 50 31.36 24.72 4.97
CA PRO A 50 30.54 25.89 4.74
C PRO A 50 29.51 25.63 3.64
N LEU A 51 28.27 26.06 3.88
CA LEU A 51 27.20 25.88 2.90
C LEU A 51 27.48 26.72 1.64
N PRO A 52 27.41 26.13 0.44
CA PRO A 52 27.54 26.89 -0.79
C PRO A 52 26.37 27.89 -0.92
N LYS A 53 26.66 29.06 -1.49
CA LYS A 53 25.69 30.17 -1.61
C LYS A 53 24.54 29.89 -2.60
N GLN A 54 24.59 28.78 -3.33
CA GLN A 54 23.60 28.47 -4.38
C GLN A 54 22.31 27.88 -3.78
N ALA A 55 21.21 28.60 -3.99
CA ALA A 55 19.87 28.17 -3.63
C ALA A 55 19.28 27.30 -4.74
N GLY A 56 19.43 25.98 -4.62
CA GLY A 56 18.81 25.04 -5.54
C GLY A 56 18.54 23.69 -4.87
N PRO A 57 17.80 22.80 -5.54
CA PRO A 57 17.59 21.45 -5.04
C PRO A 57 18.93 20.72 -4.97
N LEU A 58 19.18 20.08 -3.83
CA LEU A 58 20.35 19.28 -3.56
C LEU A 58 20.01 17.79 -3.68
N LYS A 59 21.02 16.93 -3.74
CA LYS A 59 20.85 15.48 -3.65
C LYS A 59 21.39 14.98 -2.32
N VAL A 60 20.55 14.28 -1.57
CA VAL A 60 20.96 13.53 -0.38
C VAL A 60 21.11 12.07 -0.76
N ILE A 61 22.23 11.47 -0.37
CA ILE A 61 22.61 10.13 -0.73
C ILE A 61 22.89 9.37 0.57
N PHE A 62 21.97 8.48 0.93
CA PHE A 62 22.15 7.59 2.07
C PHE A 62 22.78 6.27 1.60
N PRO A 63 23.66 5.68 2.43
CA PRO A 63 24.18 4.34 2.15
C PRO A 63 23.06 3.29 2.21
N TRP A 64 23.19 2.26 1.39
CA TRP A 64 22.35 1.06 1.42
C TRP A 64 23.24 -0.18 1.26
N LYS A 65 22.66 -1.37 1.45
CA LYS A 65 23.40 -2.65 1.44
C LYS A 65 24.24 -2.82 0.17
N ARG A 66 25.43 -3.43 0.28
CA ARG A 66 26.30 -3.82 -0.85
C ARG A 66 26.60 -2.67 -1.82
N ASP A 67 27.06 -1.54 -1.28
CA ASP A 67 27.41 -0.31 -2.01
C ASP A 67 26.27 0.37 -2.79
N GLU A 68 25.05 -0.13 -2.65
CA GLU A 68 23.88 0.53 -3.17
C GLU A 68 23.58 1.81 -2.38
N ARG A 69 22.74 2.68 -2.95
CA ARG A 69 22.42 3.98 -2.34
C ARG A 69 20.94 4.30 -2.42
N ILE A 70 20.46 5.10 -1.47
CA ILE A 70 19.17 5.78 -1.54
C ILE A 70 19.46 7.20 -1.97
N THR A 71 18.93 7.63 -3.13
CA THR A 71 19.12 9.00 -3.60
C THR A 71 17.79 9.74 -3.55
N ALA A 72 17.77 10.84 -2.81
CA ALA A 72 16.65 11.76 -2.73
C ALA A 72 17.06 13.13 -3.27
N HIS A 73 16.27 13.68 -4.19
CA HIS A 73 16.32 15.10 -4.49
C HIS A 73 15.60 15.81 -3.36
N ALA A 74 16.25 16.81 -2.77
CA ALA A 74 15.74 17.52 -1.62
C ALA A 74 15.87 19.02 -1.78
N GLN A 75 14.98 19.74 -1.10
CA GLN A 75 15.03 21.18 -0.96
C GLN A 75 15.54 21.53 0.44
N LEU A 76 16.50 22.44 0.52
CA LEU A 76 16.92 23.03 1.78
C LEU A 76 15.79 23.88 2.35
N LEU A 77 15.29 23.54 3.53
CA LEU A 77 14.24 24.30 4.22
C LEU A 77 14.81 25.37 5.14
N ARG A 78 15.85 25.00 5.90
CA ARG A 78 16.52 25.87 6.86
C ARG A 78 17.96 25.41 7.06
N ALA A 79 18.83 26.36 7.36
CA ALA A 79 20.20 26.14 7.78
C ALA A 79 20.47 26.95 9.04
N ARG A 80 21.03 26.32 10.07
CA ARG A 80 21.43 26.96 11.32
C ARG A 80 22.94 26.76 11.51
N PRO A 81 23.75 27.83 11.57
CA PRO A 81 25.15 27.69 11.94
C PRO A 81 25.25 27.23 13.40
N LEU A 82 26.23 26.38 13.69
CA LEU A 82 26.59 25.93 15.03
C LEU A 82 27.92 26.54 15.47
N GLN A 83 28.23 26.44 16.76
CA GLN A 83 29.54 26.82 17.27
C GLN A 83 30.59 25.88 16.68
N GLY A 84 31.66 26.43 16.10
CA GLY A 84 32.73 25.65 15.43
C GLY A 84 32.68 25.64 13.90
N GLY A 85 31.72 26.32 13.27
CA GLY A 85 31.65 26.44 11.81
C GLY A 85 30.82 25.35 11.12
N ASP A 86 30.32 24.38 11.88
CA ASP A 86 29.36 23.39 11.41
C ASP A 86 28.00 24.03 11.11
N TYR A 87 27.22 23.36 10.26
CA TYR A 87 25.86 23.73 9.91
C TYR A 87 24.90 22.58 10.18
N LEU A 88 23.79 22.90 10.83
CA LEU A 88 22.64 22.03 10.95
C LEU A 88 21.61 22.43 9.88
N ILE A 89 21.40 21.58 8.89
CA ILE A 89 20.46 21.83 7.80
C ILE A 89 19.26 20.89 7.87
N ALA A 90 18.06 21.42 7.65
CA ALA A 90 16.87 20.59 7.47
C ALA A 90 16.48 20.59 6.00
N VAL A 91 16.25 19.40 5.46
CA VAL A 91 15.92 19.20 4.05
C VAL A 91 14.59 18.46 3.91
N ARG A 92 13.81 18.82 2.89
CA ARG A 92 12.59 18.11 2.49
C ARG A 92 12.86 17.36 1.20
N PHE A 93 12.53 16.08 1.17
CA PHE A 93 12.57 15.30 -0.06
C PHE A 93 11.45 15.77 -0.99
N ILE A 94 11.84 16.15 -2.21
CA ILE A 94 10.94 16.61 -3.28
C ILE A 94 10.81 15.57 -4.39
N SER A 95 11.78 14.66 -4.51
CA SER A 95 11.67 13.55 -5.46
C SER A 95 12.56 12.37 -5.10
N LEU A 96 12.04 11.16 -5.24
CA LEU A 96 12.79 9.91 -5.14
C LEU A 96 12.48 9.01 -6.34
N SER A 97 13.43 8.22 -6.82
CA SER A 97 13.07 7.12 -7.72
C SER A 97 12.21 6.08 -6.98
N PRO A 98 11.33 5.32 -7.65
CA PRO A 98 10.58 4.24 -7.00
C PRO A 98 11.49 3.29 -6.20
N ARG A 99 12.62 2.89 -6.78
CA ARG A 99 13.65 2.09 -6.10
C ARG A 99 14.22 2.75 -4.84
N SER A 100 14.49 4.06 -4.86
CA SER A 100 14.98 4.77 -3.67
C SER A 100 13.89 4.94 -2.61
N GLN A 101 12.64 5.18 -2.99
CA GLN A 101 11.51 5.18 -2.05
C GLN A 101 11.39 3.82 -1.35
N SER A 102 11.36 2.74 -2.12
CA SER A 102 11.28 1.37 -1.60
C SER A 102 12.34 1.07 -0.55
N ARG A 103 13.59 1.47 -0.82
CA ARG A 103 14.70 1.32 0.13
C ARG A 103 14.56 2.23 1.34
N LEU A 104 14.13 3.49 1.15
CA LEU A 104 13.89 4.42 2.25
C LEU A 104 12.83 3.87 3.20
N GLU A 105 11.70 3.39 2.69
CA GLU A 105 10.66 2.79 3.52
C GLU A 105 11.16 1.58 4.30
N ARG A 106 11.98 0.73 3.67
CA ARG A 106 12.59 -0.41 4.35
C ARG A 106 13.61 0.02 5.42
N LEU A 107 14.41 1.06 5.14
CA LEU A 107 15.31 1.65 6.12
C LEU A 107 14.53 2.15 7.32
N LEU A 108 13.49 2.95 7.10
CA LEU A 108 12.67 3.53 8.16
C LEU A 108 11.99 2.44 8.99
N LYS A 109 11.41 1.41 8.36
CA LYS A 109 10.84 0.26 9.08
C LYS A 109 11.87 -0.48 9.94
N MET A 110 13.08 -0.68 9.42
CA MET A 110 14.16 -1.31 10.17
C MET A 110 14.60 -0.47 11.37
N LEU A 111 14.68 0.86 11.21
CA LEU A 111 15.07 1.78 12.26
C LEU A 111 13.98 1.93 13.34
N SER A 112 12.70 1.93 12.95
CA SER A 112 11.59 1.98 13.90
C SER A 112 11.43 0.69 14.68
N ALA A 113 11.70 -0.48 14.08
CA ALA A 113 11.64 -1.75 14.80
C ALA A 113 12.74 -1.90 15.87
N SER A 114 13.83 -1.13 15.76
CA SER A 114 14.89 -1.08 16.76
C SER A 114 14.64 -0.05 17.87
N ASP A 115 13.60 0.78 17.76
CA ASP A 115 13.29 1.83 18.70
C ASP A 115 12.00 1.46 19.47
N GLU A 116 12.16 0.94 20.69
CA GLU A 116 11.05 0.49 21.55
C GLU A 116 10.07 1.62 21.91
N THR A 117 10.43 2.88 21.64
CA THR A 117 9.57 4.04 21.91
C THR A 117 8.61 4.37 20.75
N ILE A 118 8.77 3.73 19.58
CA ILE A 118 7.94 3.99 18.40
C ILE A 118 6.90 2.86 18.25
N GLU A 119 5.72 3.02 18.85
CA GLU A 119 4.57 2.14 18.59
C GLU A 119 4.04 2.38 17.15
N LEU A 120 4.50 1.56 16.20
CA LEU A 120 3.92 1.48 14.86
C LEU A 120 2.78 0.47 14.86
N ASP A 121 1.55 0.95 15.03
CA ASP A 121 0.35 0.12 14.89
C ASP A 121 0.14 -0.26 13.41
N GLY A 122 0.48 -1.51 13.06
CA GLY A 122 0.06 -2.34 11.89
C GLY A 122 0.07 -1.76 10.47
N SER A 123 -0.47 -0.55 10.29
CA SER A 123 -0.27 0.34 9.16
C SER A 123 1.11 0.99 9.23
N SER A 124 1.71 1.36 8.10
CA SER A 124 3.14 1.71 8.12
C SER A 124 3.52 2.95 8.92
N GLY A 125 2.59 3.72 9.52
CA GLY A 125 2.76 4.81 10.51
C GLY A 125 3.70 5.97 10.15
N LEU A 126 4.52 5.82 9.12
CA LEU A 126 5.58 6.73 8.69
C LEU A 126 4.99 7.95 7.95
N VAL A 127 3.88 7.74 7.25
CA VAL A 127 3.14 8.75 6.48
C VAL A 127 1.70 8.28 6.28
N ARG A 128 0.78 9.23 6.05
CA ARG A 128 -0.60 8.92 5.64
C ARG A 128 -0.61 8.12 4.33
N GLU A 129 -1.27 6.97 4.36
CA GLU A 129 -1.41 6.05 3.24
C GLU A 129 -2.82 6.22 2.64
N LEU A 130 -2.89 6.37 1.32
CA LEU A 130 -4.13 6.31 0.55
C LEU A 130 -4.13 5.01 -0.22
N GLU A 131 -5.08 4.15 0.11
CA GLU A 131 -5.23 2.87 -0.57
C GLU A 131 -6.28 2.96 -1.67
N VAL A 132 -5.97 2.36 -2.81
CA VAL A 132 -6.86 2.22 -3.96
C VAL A 132 -6.86 0.77 -4.38
N THR A 133 -8.02 0.13 -4.32
CA THR A 133 -8.19 -1.25 -4.76
C THR A 133 -8.56 -1.28 -6.23
N VAL A 134 -7.92 -2.16 -6.99
CA VAL A 134 -8.25 -2.44 -8.39
C VAL A 134 -8.80 -3.85 -8.53
N SER A 135 -9.88 -3.98 -9.30
CA SER A 135 -10.66 -5.21 -9.41
C SER A 135 -10.06 -6.18 -10.42
N ASP A 136 -9.39 -5.66 -11.46
CA ASP A 136 -8.82 -6.45 -12.54
C ASP A 136 -7.53 -5.82 -13.12
N ALA A 137 -6.88 -6.58 -14.01
CA ALA A 137 -5.64 -6.17 -14.65
C ALA A 137 -5.81 -4.97 -15.60
N ASP A 138 -6.99 -4.77 -16.19
CA ASP A 138 -7.23 -3.70 -17.16
C ASP A 138 -7.45 -2.34 -16.47
N GLU A 139 -8.15 -2.34 -15.34
CA GLU A 139 -8.23 -1.20 -14.43
C GLU A 139 -6.83 -0.80 -13.95
N LEU A 140 -6.02 -1.78 -13.52
CA LEU A 140 -4.64 -1.54 -13.12
C LEU A 140 -3.81 -0.95 -14.27
N ARG A 141 -3.93 -1.49 -15.49
CA ARG A 141 -3.27 -0.93 -16.69
C ARG A 141 -3.69 0.50 -16.96
N HIS A 142 -4.98 0.81 -16.86
CA HIS A 142 -5.50 2.15 -17.09
C HIS A 142 -4.91 3.13 -16.07
N MET A 143 -4.94 2.78 -14.79
CA MET A 143 -4.39 3.57 -13.71
C MET A 143 -2.89 3.79 -13.90
N LEU A 144 -2.13 2.73 -14.18
CA LEU A 144 -0.70 2.78 -14.47
C LEU A 144 -0.37 3.77 -15.62
N ARG A 145 -1.16 3.77 -16.70
CA ARG A 145 -0.98 4.73 -17.81
C ARG A 145 -1.21 6.18 -17.35
N GLN A 146 -2.18 6.44 -16.49
CA GLN A 146 -2.38 7.78 -15.91
C GLN A 146 -1.18 8.19 -15.04
N ILE A 147 -0.68 7.26 -14.21
CA ILE A 147 0.50 7.47 -13.36
C ILE A 147 1.73 7.83 -14.20
N ALA A 148 1.93 7.19 -15.35
CA ALA A 148 3.02 7.53 -16.27
C ALA A 148 2.95 8.96 -16.85
N ASN A 149 1.75 9.56 -16.89
CA ASN A 149 1.55 10.96 -17.26
C ASN A 149 1.87 11.93 -16.10
N GLY A 150 2.08 11.39 -14.89
CA GLY A 150 2.56 12.14 -13.72
C GLY A 150 1.46 12.72 -12.83
N ARG A 151 0.19 12.53 -13.20
CA ARG A 151 -0.97 12.94 -12.40
C ARG A 151 -2.04 11.87 -12.39
N HIS A 152 -2.75 11.76 -11.27
CA HIS A 152 -3.88 10.85 -11.10
C HIS A 152 -4.97 11.54 -10.28
N THR A 153 -6.23 11.26 -10.59
CA THR A 153 -7.38 11.82 -9.88
C THR A 153 -8.13 10.69 -9.21
N VAL A 154 -8.47 10.88 -7.94
CA VAL A 154 -9.13 9.86 -7.11
C VAL A 154 -10.14 10.51 -6.19
N THR A 155 -11.26 9.83 -5.95
CA THR A 155 -12.30 10.27 -5.02
C THR A 155 -12.16 9.52 -3.70
N VAL A 156 -12.22 10.25 -2.59
CA VAL A 156 -12.04 9.73 -1.24
C VAL A 156 -13.10 10.29 -0.30
N PHE A 157 -13.33 9.64 0.83
CA PHE A 157 -14.21 10.11 1.90
C PHE A 157 -13.49 11.00 2.93
N ASP A 158 -12.17 10.94 2.92
CA ASP A 158 -11.31 11.60 3.88
C ASP A 158 -10.88 12.99 3.41
N ALA A 159 -10.80 13.95 4.34
CA ALA A 159 -10.20 15.25 4.05
C ALA A 159 -8.67 15.14 3.94
N TYR A 160 -8.10 15.70 2.88
CA TYR A 160 -6.67 15.87 2.66
C TYR A 160 -6.32 17.35 2.48
N GLU A 161 -5.06 17.71 2.71
CA GLU A 161 -4.59 19.08 2.55
C GLU A 161 -3.76 19.25 1.26
N PRO A 162 -3.96 20.34 0.48
CA PRO A 162 -3.05 20.69 -0.60
C PRO A 162 -1.60 20.82 -0.10
N GLY A 163 -0.66 20.24 -0.83
CA GLY A 163 0.75 20.18 -0.48
C GLY A 163 1.16 19.01 0.43
N GLN A 164 0.19 18.23 0.92
CA GLN A 164 0.45 17.02 1.71
C GLN A 164 1.06 15.92 0.82
N SER A 165 2.19 15.35 1.26
CA SER A 165 2.77 14.17 0.62
C SER A 165 2.19 12.91 1.27
N ILE A 166 1.73 11.96 0.46
CA ILE A 166 1.06 10.73 0.86
C ILE A 166 1.70 9.50 0.17
N SER A 167 1.53 8.34 0.79
CA SER A 167 1.84 7.05 0.15
C SER A 167 0.59 6.54 -0.55
N LEU A 168 0.57 6.52 -1.88
CA LEU A 168 -0.47 5.85 -2.66
C LEU A 168 -0.14 4.35 -2.73
N SER A 169 -1.02 3.52 -2.19
CA SER A 169 -0.95 2.06 -2.26
C SER A 169 -2.05 1.56 -3.20
N ILE A 170 -1.67 0.92 -4.29
CA ILE A 170 -2.59 0.30 -5.23
C ILE A 170 -2.54 -1.20 -4.98
N THR A 171 -3.65 -1.76 -4.50
CA THR A 171 -3.79 -3.18 -4.18
C THR A 171 -4.70 -3.82 -5.22
N GLY A 172 -4.26 -4.91 -5.83
CA GLY A 172 -5.09 -5.67 -6.77
C GLY A 172 -5.73 -6.88 -6.12
N THR A 173 -6.79 -7.38 -6.75
CA THR A 173 -7.32 -8.74 -6.51
C THR A 173 -6.27 -9.79 -6.90
N ARG A 174 -6.45 -11.06 -6.48
CA ARG A 174 -5.44 -12.15 -6.50
C ARG A 174 -4.55 -12.12 -7.77
N ASP A 175 -3.26 -12.34 -7.57
CA ASP A 175 -2.17 -12.38 -8.58
C ASP A 175 -1.68 -11.05 -9.17
N LEU A 176 -2.29 -9.91 -8.81
CA LEU A 176 -1.80 -8.59 -9.26
C LEU A 176 -0.71 -8.02 -8.34
N PRO A 177 0.32 -7.36 -8.88
CA PRO A 177 1.36 -6.74 -8.07
C PRO A 177 0.81 -5.51 -7.34
N GLY A 178 0.96 -5.49 -6.01
CA GLY A 178 0.69 -4.29 -5.21
C GLY A 178 1.72 -3.20 -5.48
N ILE A 179 1.29 -1.96 -5.72
CA ILE A 179 2.18 -0.85 -6.09
C ILE A 179 2.13 0.21 -5.02
N ARG A 180 3.29 0.67 -4.56
CA ARG A 180 3.38 1.81 -3.65
C ARG A 180 4.17 2.95 -4.28
N LEU A 181 3.57 4.13 -4.33
CA LEU A 181 4.14 5.33 -4.92
C LEU A 181 3.95 6.54 -4.03
N ARG A 182 4.90 7.46 -4.12
CA ARG A 182 4.83 8.74 -3.45
C ARG A 182 4.11 9.75 -4.31
N ALA A 183 3.08 10.36 -3.74
CA ALA A 183 2.32 11.41 -4.39
C ALA A 183 2.13 12.62 -3.48
N ARG A 184 1.93 13.77 -4.09
CA ARG A 184 1.52 15.01 -3.41
C ARG A 184 0.10 15.35 -3.83
N VAL A 185 -0.71 15.71 -2.85
CA VAL A 185 -2.04 16.30 -3.09
C VAL A 185 -1.81 17.71 -3.62
N VAL A 186 -2.20 17.98 -4.86
CA VAL A 186 -2.05 19.31 -5.50
C VAL A 186 -3.34 20.10 -5.41
N GLU A 187 -4.48 19.41 -5.47
CA GLU A 187 -5.81 20.01 -5.43
C GLU A 187 -6.78 19.09 -4.70
N VAL A 188 -7.72 19.70 -3.97
CA VAL A 188 -8.80 19.01 -3.27
C VAL A 188 -10.10 19.72 -3.65
N ARG A 189 -11.07 18.98 -4.19
CA ARG A 189 -12.38 19.49 -4.57
C ARG A 189 -13.47 18.76 -3.80
N GLU A 190 -14.26 19.48 -3.06
CA GLU A 190 -15.47 18.94 -2.43
C GLU A 190 -16.45 18.52 -3.54
N SER A 191 -16.83 17.25 -3.52
CA SER A 191 -17.72 16.63 -4.50
C SER A 191 -19.08 16.48 -3.84
N ARG A 192 -19.92 17.51 -3.96
CA ARG A 192 -21.31 17.46 -3.49
C ARG A 192 -22.16 16.62 -4.44
N THR A 193 -22.07 15.31 -4.31
CA THR A 193 -23.01 14.38 -4.95
C THR A 193 -24.19 14.15 -4.03
N ARG A 194 -25.41 14.47 -4.48
CA ARG A 194 -26.69 14.27 -3.76
C ARG A 194 -27.08 12.78 -3.54
N VAL A 195 -26.16 11.85 -3.76
CA VAL A 195 -26.43 10.40 -3.72
C VAL A 195 -26.09 9.83 -2.34
N PHE A 196 -25.19 10.47 -1.60
CA PHE A 196 -24.75 10.02 -0.28
C PHE A 196 -24.86 11.19 0.71
N ASP A 197 -26.03 11.38 1.32
CA ASP A 197 -26.29 12.45 2.30
C ASP A 197 -25.56 12.26 3.64
N TRP A 198 -24.87 11.13 3.83
CA TRP A 198 -24.24 10.76 5.09
C TRP A 198 -22.72 11.00 5.14
N THR A 199 -22.05 11.39 4.04
CA THR A 199 -20.59 11.67 4.07
C THR A 199 -20.13 12.61 2.96
N ASP A 200 -19.20 13.50 3.31
CA ASP A 200 -18.52 14.39 2.36
C ASP A 200 -17.56 13.60 1.46
N LEU A 201 -17.70 13.78 0.15
CA LEU A 201 -16.78 13.21 -0.84
C LEU A 201 -15.77 14.28 -1.29
N TYR A 202 -14.51 13.90 -1.42
CA TYR A 202 -13.43 14.76 -1.90
C TYR A 202 -12.79 14.15 -3.13
N THR A 203 -12.67 14.93 -4.20
CA THR A 203 -11.86 14.57 -5.37
C THR A 203 -10.46 15.16 -5.18
N LEU A 204 -9.45 14.30 -5.15
CA LEU A 204 -8.05 14.67 -5.04
C LEU A 204 -7.39 14.66 -6.42
N VAL A 205 -6.55 15.66 -6.69
CA VAL A 205 -5.59 15.61 -7.80
C VAL A 205 -4.21 15.35 -7.21
N LEU A 206 -3.63 14.21 -7.60
CA LEU A 206 -2.34 13.74 -7.13
C LEU A 206 -1.25 14.02 -8.19
N GLU A 207 -0.08 14.45 -7.74
CA GLU A 207 1.12 14.56 -8.57
C GLU A 207 2.25 13.69 -7.98
N PHE A 208 2.85 12.84 -8.80
CA PHE A 208 3.83 11.86 -8.33
C PHE A 208 5.19 12.52 -8.08
N GLU A 209 5.74 12.34 -6.87
CA GLU A 209 7.04 12.92 -6.47
C GLU A 209 8.20 12.01 -6.91
N HIS A 210 8.16 11.58 -8.17
CA HIS A 210 9.13 10.69 -8.80
C HIS A 210 9.71 11.32 -10.07
N PRO A 211 10.99 11.07 -10.42
CA PRO A 211 11.52 11.52 -11.69
C PRO A 211 10.72 10.93 -12.86
N ARG A 212 10.22 11.78 -13.77
CA ARG A 212 9.34 11.36 -14.88
C ARG A 212 9.89 10.20 -15.70
N LYS A 213 11.20 10.17 -15.96
CA LYS A 213 11.84 9.06 -16.68
C LYS A 213 11.78 7.75 -15.89
N ALA A 214 11.98 7.83 -14.57
CA ALA A 214 11.99 6.65 -13.69
C ALA A 214 10.57 6.09 -13.50
N ILE A 215 9.56 6.94 -13.29
CA ILE A 215 8.18 6.47 -13.14
C ILE A 215 7.64 5.84 -14.43
N ARG A 216 7.95 6.40 -15.61
CA ARG A 216 7.57 5.81 -16.89
C ARG A 216 8.22 4.45 -17.14
N ALA A 217 9.51 4.32 -16.83
CA ALA A 217 10.21 3.04 -16.95
C ALA A 217 9.61 2.00 -16.00
N PHE A 218 9.30 2.40 -14.77
CA PHE A 218 8.65 1.55 -13.78
C PHE A 218 7.25 1.11 -14.21
N VAL A 219 6.42 2.04 -14.66
CA VAL A 219 5.07 1.75 -15.18
C VAL A 219 5.14 0.80 -16.38
N LYS A 220 6.04 1.07 -17.33
CA LYS A 220 6.20 0.22 -18.52
C LYS A 220 6.51 -1.22 -18.10
N MET A 221 7.46 -1.40 -17.20
CA MET A 221 7.83 -2.72 -16.67
C MET A 221 6.64 -3.42 -16.00
N LEU A 222 5.83 -2.70 -15.22
CA LEU A 222 4.65 -3.31 -14.58
C LEU A 222 3.60 -3.71 -15.60
N ILE A 223 3.31 -2.86 -16.60
CA ILE A 223 2.37 -3.19 -17.68
C ILE A 223 2.83 -4.43 -18.45
N ASP A 224 4.12 -4.51 -18.77
CA ASP A 224 4.73 -5.64 -19.48
C ASP A 224 4.67 -6.96 -18.66
N GLN A 225 4.37 -6.90 -17.35
CA GLN A 225 4.22 -8.07 -16.46
C GLN A 225 2.77 -8.44 -16.16
N LEU A 226 1.79 -7.63 -16.56
CA LEU A 226 0.38 -7.93 -16.28
C LEU A 226 -0.15 -8.99 -17.26
N PRO A 227 -0.90 -10.00 -16.79
CA PRO A 227 -1.43 -11.07 -17.65
C PRO A 227 -2.35 -10.46 -18.71
N GLU A 228 -2.06 -10.69 -20.00
CA GLU A 228 -2.91 -10.19 -21.09
C GLU A 228 -4.36 -10.65 -20.88
N ALA A 229 -5.31 -9.80 -21.24
CA ALA A 229 -6.73 -9.92 -20.84
C ALA A 229 -7.44 -11.21 -21.30
N ASN A 230 -6.76 -12.17 -21.95
CA ASN A 230 -7.33 -13.46 -22.37
C ASN A 230 -6.24 -14.55 -22.49
N SER A 231 -5.58 -14.94 -21.40
CA SER A 231 -4.91 -16.24 -21.37
C SER A 231 -4.82 -16.81 -19.96
N HIS A 232 -5.68 -17.78 -19.67
CA HIS A 232 -5.35 -18.83 -18.72
C HIS A 232 -4.12 -19.56 -19.27
N THR A 233 -2.94 -19.30 -18.71
CA THR A 233 -1.86 -20.28 -18.78
C THR A 233 -0.98 -20.14 -17.56
N GLU A 234 -0.90 -21.26 -16.84
CA GLU A 234 0.03 -21.54 -15.76
C GLU A 234 1.47 -21.27 -16.20
N GLY A 235 2.25 -20.69 -15.29
CA GLY A 235 3.67 -20.45 -15.49
C GLY A 235 4.18 -19.46 -14.46
N GLN A 236 4.55 -19.98 -13.27
CA GLN A 236 5.38 -19.23 -12.32
C GLN A 236 6.72 -18.90 -12.99
N ALA A 237 6.79 -17.74 -13.64
CA ALA A 237 8.05 -17.16 -14.06
C ALA A 237 8.76 -16.64 -12.80
N GLU A 238 9.89 -17.25 -12.45
CA GLU A 238 10.72 -16.79 -11.33
C GLU A 238 11.12 -15.31 -11.51
N LEU A 239 10.58 -14.46 -10.64
CA LEU A 239 10.89 -13.03 -10.64
C LEU A 239 12.37 -12.79 -10.26
N PRO A 240 13.10 -11.92 -11.00
CA PRO A 240 14.46 -11.51 -10.64
C PRO A 240 14.59 -10.99 -9.20
N ASP A 241 15.70 -11.28 -8.52
CA ASP A 241 15.91 -11.00 -7.09
C ASP A 241 15.75 -9.53 -6.67
N TRP A 242 15.91 -8.59 -7.59
CA TRP A 242 15.71 -7.17 -7.31
C TRP A 242 14.22 -6.74 -7.36
N ILE A 243 13.33 -7.52 -7.98
CA ILE A 243 11.86 -7.35 -7.91
C ILE A 243 11.34 -7.88 -6.58
N ARG A 244 11.89 -8.99 -6.07
CA ARG A 244 11.67 -9.47 -4.69
C ARG A 244 12.07 -8.43 -3.63
N SER A 245 12.89 -7.46 -4.03
CA SER A 245 13.39 -6.38 -3.17
C SER A 245 12.53 -5.11 -3.19
N LEU A 246 11.53 -5.02 -4.07
CA LEU A 246 10.52 -3.96 -4.06
C LEU A 246 9.48 -4.30 -2.97
N PRO A 247 9.04 -3.33 -2.14
CA PRO A 247 7.86 -3.48 -1.32
C PRO A 247 6.67 -3.43 -2.28
N LEU A 248 6.39 -4.55 -2.91
CA LEU A 248 5.02 -4.86 -3.30
C LEU A 248 4.18 -4.73 -2.04
N ALA A 249 3.04 -4.05 -2.12
CA ALA A 249 2.11 -4.05 -1.00
C ALA A 249 1.75 -5.50 -0.71
N LYS A 250 2.29 -6.05 0.38
CA LYS A 250 1.76 -7.28 0.93
C LYS A 250 0.39 -6.91 1.48
N PRO A 251 -0.66 -7.69 1.21
CA PRO A 251 -1.96 -7.48 1.83
C PRO A 251 -1.72 -7.26 3.33
N THR A 252 -2.08 -6.08 3.82
CA THR A 252 -2.01 -5.79 5.25
C THR A 252 -3.00 -6.74 5.96
N LYS A 253 -2.86 -6.91 7.28
CA LYS A 253 -3.91 -7.61 8.04
C LYS A 253 -5.27 -6.93 7.86
N ALA A 254 -5.28 -5.61 7.63
CA ALA A 254 -6.48 -4.87 7.27
C ALA A 254 -6.97 -5.20 5.85
N ASP A 255 -6.11 -5.55 4.88
CA ASP A 255 -6.51 -5.97 3.53
C ASP A 255 -7.04 -7.41 3.53
N MET A 256 -6.47 -8.27 4.36
CA MET A 256 -7.03 -9.61 4.65
C MET A 256 -8.35 -9.50 5.41
N ALA A 257 -8.47 -8.54 6.34
CA ALA A 257 -9.70 -8.24 7.08
C ALA A 257 -10.73 -7.43 6.28
N ARG A 258 -10.34 -6.72 5.20
CA ARG A 258 -11.29 -6.04 4.30
C ARG A 258 -11.90 -7.02 3.29
N GLY A 259 -11.27 -8.16 3.06
CA GLY A 259 -11.91 -9.33 2.47
C GLY A 259 -12.88 -10.06 3.40
N ALA A 260 -12.79 -9.81 4.72
CA ALA A 260 -13.63 -10.39 5.78
C ALA A 260 -14.35 -9.25 6.53
N GLY A 261 -15.32 -8.63 5.88
CA GLY A 261 -15.99 -7.43 6.39
C GLY A 261 -16.52 -7.56 7.82
N ASN A 262 -16.21 -6.54 8.64
CA ASN A 262 -16.85 -6.14 9.89
C ASN A 262 -16.79 -7.08 11.12
N GLY A 263 -15.86 -6.75 12.03
CA GLY A 263 -16.19 -6.58 13.46
C GLY A 263 -16.53 -7.82 14.30
N GLY A 264 -16.21 -9.02 13.83
CA GLY A 264 -16.30 -10.26 14.62
C GLY A 264 -14.99 -11.03 14.53
N GLU A 265 -14.75 -11.95 15.47
CA GLU A 265 -13.78 -13.02 15.22
C GLU A 265 -14.10 -13.65 13.86
N PRO A 266 -13.08 -13.94 13.01
CA PRO A 266 -13.32 -14.54 11.70
C PRO A 266 -14.16 -15.81 11.87
N CYS A 267 -15.19 -15.94 11.05
CA CYS A 267 -16.09 -17.08 11.11
C CYS A 267 -15.31 -18.37 10.76
N ALA A 268 -15.79 -19.52 11.21
CA ALA A 268 -15.07 -20.79 11.10
C ALA A 268 -14.64 -21.11 9.66
N LEU A 269 -15.46 -20.75 8.67
CA LEU A 269 -15.14 -20.91 7.26
C LEU A 269 -14.02 -19.99 6.77
N GLU A 270 -14.00 -18.73 7.22
CA GLU A 270 -12.94 -17.78 6.86
C GLU A 270 -11.60 -18.14 7.49
N ARG A 271 -11.63 -18.63 8.74
CA ARG A 271 -10.43 -18.98 9.49
C ARG A 271 -9.82 -20.30 9.03
N ASP A 272 -10.65 -21.34 8.92
CA ASP A 272 -10.17 -22.73 8.82
C ASP A 272 -10.43 -23.35 7.43
N PHE A 273 -11.32 -22.79 6.62
CA PHE A 273 -11.73 -23.35 5.32
C PHE A 273 -11.83 -22.33 4.16
N PRO A 274 -10.80 -21.52 3.90
CA PRO A 274 -10.85 -20.46 2.88
C PRO A 274 -11.03 -20.97 1.44
N ASP A 275 -10.59 -22.19 1.15
CA ASP A 275 -10.75 -22.82 -0.16
C ASP A 275 -12.23 -23.17 -0.44
N ALA A 276 -12.98 -23.51 0.61
CA ALA A 276 -14.41 -23.78 0.54
C ALA A 276 -15.20 -22.52 0.17
N LEU A 277 -14.89 -21.41 0.83
CA LEU A 277 -15.47 -20.09 0.51
C LEU A 277 -15.13 -19.67 -0.91
N THR A 278 -13.86 -19.79 -1.30
CA THR A 278 -13.42 -19.46 -2.66
C THR A 278 -14.23 -20.24 -3.70
N ARG A 279 -14.52 -21.51 -3.42
CA ARG A 279 -15.30 -22.37 -4.32
C ARG A 279 -16.78 -22.00 -4.39
N LEU A 280 -17.40 -21.65 -3.26
CA LEU A 280 -18.79 -21.17 -3.23
C LEU A 280 -18.95 -19.80 -3.90
N ILE A 281 -17.97 -18.91 -3.70
CA ILE A 281 -17.94 -17.58 -4.34
C ILE A 281 -17.93 -17.71 -5.87
N ALA A 282 -17.26 -18.72 -6.42
CA ALA A 282 -17.22 -18.96 -7.86
C ALA A 282 -18.59 -19.25 -8.49
N GLY A 283 -19.55 -19.75 -7.71
CA GLY A 283 -20.94 -19.97 -8.14
C GLY A 283 -21.93 -18.91 -7.64
N TRP A 284 -21.47 -17.88 -6.93
CA TRP A 284 -22.37 -16.95 -6.24
C TRP A 284 -23.16 -16.06 -7.21
N GLY A 285 -24.49 -16.05 -7.06
CA GLY A 285 -25.41 -15.29 -7.91
C GLY A 285 -26.04 -16.12 -9.05
N ASP A 286 -25.63 -17.37 -9.22
CA ASP A 286 -26.23 -18.35 -10.13
C ASP A 286 -26.72 -19.56 -9.30
N PRO A 287 -28.05 -19.77 -9.16
CA PRO A 287 -28.61 -20.87 -8.36
C PRO A 287 -28.10 -22.25 -8.76
N GLU A 288 -27.93 -22.52 -10.05
CA GLU A 288 -27.50 -23.81 -10.58
C GLU A 288 -26.02 -24.04 -10.33
N ALA A 289 -25.18 -23.04 -10.61
CA ALA A 289 -23.74 -23.14 -10.39
C ALA A 289 -23.41 -23.22 -8.89
N PHE A 290 -24.09 -22.42 -8.06
CA PHE A 290 -23.95 -22.46 -6.61
C PHE A 290 -24.32 -23.84 -6.06
N GLU A 291 -25.45 -24.42 -6.47
CA GLU A 291 -25.88 -25.74 -5.99
C GLU A 291 -24.90 -26.86 -6.37
N ILE A 292 -24.32 -26.82 -7.58
CA ILE A 292 -23.31 -27.79 -8.00
C ILE A 292 -22.06 -27.69 -7.12
N MET A 293 -21.56 -26.47 -6.89
CA MET A 293 -20.38 -26.23 -6.06
C MET A 293 -20.65 -26.58 -4.59
N PHE A 294 -21.82 -26.23 -4.07
CA PHE A 294 -22.23 -26.54 -2.71
C PHE A 294 -22.38 -28.04 -2.47
N ARG A 295 -23.02 -28.76 -3.41
CA ARG A 295 -23.13 -30.22 -3.32
C ARG A 295 -21.78 -30.90 -3.44
N ASP A 296 -20.90 -30.45 -4.32
CA ASP A 296 -19.55 -31.01 -4.42
C ASP A 296 -18.74 -30.77 -3.13
N LEU A 297 -18.90 -29.59 -2.52
CA LEU A 297 -18.25 -29.24 -1.26
C LEU A 297 -18.76 -30.08 -0.08
N VAL A 298 -20.07 -30.33 -0.02
CA VAL A 298 -20.71 -31.09 1.05
C VAL A 298 -20.59 -32.61 0.85
N LEU A 299 -20.51 -33.08 -0.40
CA LEU A 299 -20.56 -34.51 -0.77
C LEU A 299 -19.24 -35.06 -1.34
N GLY A 300 -18.18 -34.25 -1.48
CA GLY A 300 -16.95 -34.56 -2.25
C GLY A 300 -16.23 -35.88 -1.90
N ASP A 301 -15.15 -36.17 -2.67
CA ASP A 301 -14.41 -37.45 -2.82
C ASP A 301 -14.07 -38.29 -1.57
N GLN A 302 -14.27 -37.78 -0.35
CA GLN A 302 -14.04 -38.49 0.92
C GLN A 302 -15.28 -39.22 1.47
N GLY A 303 -16.44 -39.19 0.79
CA GLY A 303 -17.50 -40.19 0.95
C GLY A 303 -18.11 -40.35 2.35
N GLN A 304 -18.00 -39.37 3.24
CA GLN A 304 -18.81 -39.32 4.47
C GLN A 304 -19.44 -37.95 4.69
N PRO A 305 -20.79 -37.86 4.73
CA PRO A 305 -21.47 -36.67 5.21
C PRO A 305 -21.10 -36.46 6.68
N GLY A 306 -20.44 -35.34 7.00
CA GLY A 306 -20.09 -35.00 8.39
C GLY A 306 -18.62 -34.69 8.69
N GLY A 307 -17.78 -34.41 7.68
CA GLY A 307 -16.39 -33.96 7.89
C GLY A 307 -16.26 -32.49 8.33
N TRP A 308 -17.34 -31.73 8.33
CA TRP A 308 -17.35 -30.32 8.71
C TRP A 308 -17.52 -30.15 10.23
N PRO A 309 -16.67 -29.34 10.88
CA PRO A 309 -16.94 -28.84 12.22
C PRO A 309 -18.33 -28.19 12.31
N THR A 310 -18.98 -28.30 13.48
CA THR A 310 -20.38 -27.84 13.67
C THR A 310 -20.56 -26.34 13.38
N ASP A 311 -19.59 -25.53 13.77
CA ASP A 311 -19.53 -24.09 13.48
C ASP A 311 -19.42 -23.82 11.97
N ALA A 312 -18.50 -24.50 11.29
CA ALA A 312 -18.37 -24.39 9.83
C ALA A 312 -19.63 -24.85 9.08
N TRP A 313 -20.33 -25.87 9.59
CA TRP A 313 -21.57 -26.35 8.99
C TRP A 313 -22.71 -25.34 9.11
N VAL A 314 -22.87 -24.72 10.29
CA VAL A 314 -23.88 -23.67 10.52
C VAL A 314 -23.66 -22.49 9.57
N GLU A 315 -22.41 -22.13 9.31
CA GLU A 315 -22.07 -21.06 8.38
C GLU A 315 -22.33 -21.45 6.91
N LEU A 316 -22.07 -22.70 6.52
CA LEU A 316 -22.44 -23.19 5.18
C LEU A 316 -23.95 -23.17 4.95
N GLU A 317 -24.74 -23.57 5.96
CA GLU A 317 -26.20 -23.50 5.92
C GLU A 317 -26.68 -22.05 5.82
N LEU A 318 -26.07 -21.13 6.58
CA LEU A 318 -26.35 -19.70 6.48
C LEU A 318 -26.08 -19.15 5.06
N LEU A 319 -24.92 -19.49 4.48
CA LEU A 319 -24.56 -19.04 3.13
C LEU A 319 -25.52 -19.58 2.06
N GLN A 320 -25.95 -20.84 2.19
CA GLN A 320 -26.96 -21.42 1.30
C GLN A 320 -28.29 -20.68 1.41
N ASN A 321 -28.78 -20.44 2.63
CA ASN A 321 -30.04 -19.72 2.86
C ASN A 321 -30.00 -18.28 2.30
N ILE A 322 -28.90 -17.55 2.55
CA ILE A 322 -28.72 -16.19 2.02
C ILE A 322 -28.73 -16.21 0.49
N HIS A 323 -28.03 -17.16 -0.12
CA HIS A 323 -27.99 -17.29 -1.56
C HIS A 323 -29.39 -17.57 -2.13
N ASP A 324 -30.13 -18.49 -1.52
CA ASP A 324 -31.47 -18.87 -1.96
C ASP A 324 -32.48 -17.72 -1.83
N ASP A 325 -32.41 -16.96 -0.75
CA ASP A 325 -33.26 -15.79 -0.54
C ASP A 325 -32.96 -14.69 -1.55
N ALA A 326 -31.69 -14.51 -1.93
CA ALA A 326 -31.26 -13.45 -2.84
C ALA A 326 -31.45 -13.79 -4.33
N TYR A 327 -31.22 -15.04 -4.71
CA TYR A 327 -31.13 -15.47 -6.13
C TYR A 327 -32.14 -16.56 -6.52
N GLY A 328 -32.86 -17.13 -5.55
CA GLY A 328 -33.80 -18.24 -5.76
C GLY A 328 -33.14 -19.61 -5.62
N MET A 329 -33.96 -20.66 -5.58
CA MET A 329 -33.51 -22.05 -5.45
C MET A 329 -33.30 -22.69 -6.83
N SER A 330 -32.25 -23.51 -6.95
CA SER A 330 -32.04 -24.30 -8.17
C SER A 330 -33.16 -25.32 -8.39
N ALA A 331 -33.52 -25.55 -9.65
CA ALA A 331 -34.49 -26.57 -10.04
C ALA A 331 -34.09 -28.01 -9.63
N ASN A 332 -32.81 -28.24 -9.34
CA ASN A 332 -32.28 -29.55 -8.94
C ASN A 332 -32.32 -29.79 -7.42
N ARG A 333 -32.73 -28.79 -6.62
CA ARG A 333 -32.77 -28.92 -5.15
C ARG A 333 -34.06 -29.62 -4.72
N ASN A 334 -34.00 -30.94 -4.63
CA ASN A 334 -35.11 -31.75 -4.13
C ASN A 334 -35.05 -32.04 -2.61
N ILE A 335 -33.93 -31.74 -1.94
CA ILE A 335 -33.72 -32.01 -0.51
C ILE A 335 -32.82 -30.91 0.07
N ILE A 336 -33.30 -30.19 1.08
CA ILE A 336 -32.46 -29.32 1.92
C ILE A 336 -31.55 -30.26 2.73
N LEU A 337 -30.25 -30.23 2.46
CA LEU A 337 -29.26 -31.01 3.20
C LEU A 337 -29.10 -30.42 4.61
N LYS A 338 -30.03 -30.73 5.52
CA LYS A 338 -29.82 -30.53 6.96
C LYS A 338 -28.85 -31.60 7.44
N GLY A 339 -27.58 -31.26 7.64
CA GLY A 339 -26.56 -32.23 8.03
C GLY A 339 -26.04 -32.05 9.46
N GLY A 340 -25.80 -33.16 10.15
CA GLY A 340 -24.82 -33.23 11.24
C GLY A 340 -25.34 -33.45 12.67
N ARG A 341 -25.75 -34.69 12.99
CA ARG A 341 -25.96 -35.32 14.33
C ARG A 341 -27.03 -34.72 15.26
N THR A 342 -28.22 -35.32 15.27
CA THR A 342 -28.78 -35.80 16.55
C THR A 342 -28.04 -37.08 16.93
N ILE A 343 -27.20 -36.97 17.97
CA ILE A 343 -26.53 -38.01 18.79
C ILE A 343 -26.11 -39.29 18.06
#